data_AF-A0A1I1LMT6-F1
#
_entry.id   AF-A0A1I1LMT6-F1
#
_cell.length_a   1.000
_cell.length_b   1.000
_cell.length_c   1.000
_cell.angle_alpha   90.00
_cell.angle_beta   90.00
_cell.angle_gamma   90.00
#
_symmetry.space_group_name_H-M   'P 1'
#
loop_
_entity.id
_entity.type
_entity.pdbx_description
1 polymer ?
#
loop_
_entity_poly.entity_id
_entity_poly.type
_entity_poly.pdbx_seq_one_letter_code
_entity_poly.pdbx_strand_id
1 'polypeptide(L)' 'MSIKSINVRNQFEGVITDILEGPVLSEIDVRTAAGQVTSVITTRSVKELELKIGSPVIAFVKSTEVSIAALE' A
#
# COMPACT_ATOMS: atom_id res chain seq x y z
N MET A 1 8.33 -14.94 0.16
CA MET A 1 7.18 -14.56 1.00
C MET A 1 5.97 -15.30 0.51
N SER A 2 5.21 -15.97 1.37
CA SER A 2 4.06 -16.77 0.93
C SER A 2 2.77 -16.24 1.55
N ILE A 3 2.13 -15.35 0.81
CA ILE A 3 0.71 -15.10 0.97
C ILE A 3 -0.01 -16.23 0.23
N LYS A 4 -0.83 -17.03 0.93
CA LYS A 4 -1.46 -18.22 0.35
C LYS A 4 -2.44 -17.87 -0.77
N SER A 5 -3.22 -16.81 -0.60
CA SER A 5 -4.03 -16.17 -1.65
C SER A 5 -4.56 -14.82 -1.15
N ILE A 6 -4.68 -13.84 -2.06
CA ILE A 6 -5.41 -12.58 -1.84
C ILE A 6 -6.44 -12.46 -2.96
N ASN A 7 -7.72 -12.32 -2.61
CA ASN A 7 -8.80 -12.07 -3.57
C ASN A 7 -8.95 -10.56 -3.86
N VAL A 8 -7.89 -9.95 -4.40
CA VAL A 8 -7.87 -8.53 -4.82
C VAL A 8 -7.26 -8.47 -6.22
N ARG A 9 -7.94 -7.80 -7.16
CA ARG A 9 -7.53 -7.80 -8.57
C ARG A 9 -6.42 -6.81 -8.88
N ASN A 10 -6.39 -5.67 -8.19
CA ASN A 10 -5.41 -4.62 -8.42
C ASN A 10 -4.28 -4.81 -7.40
N GLN A 11 -3.15 -5.34 -7.84
CA GLN A 11 -1.98 -5.62 -7.00
C GLN A 11 -0.74 -5.00 -7.64
N PHE A 12 0.10 -4.38 -6.82
CA PHE A 12 1.29 -3.65 -7.24
C PHE A 12 2.45 -4.06 -6.32
N GLU A 13 3.35 -4.88 -6.83
CA GLU A 13 4.60 -5.20 -6.14
C GLU A 13 5.50 -3.95 -6.11
N GLY A 14 6.13 -3.71 -4.96
CA GLY A 14 6.97 -2.54 -4.79
C GLY A 14 7.80 -2.56 -3.51
N VAL A 15 8.43 -1.42 -3.27
CA VAL A 15 9.28 -1.20 -2.09
C VAL A 15 8.83 0.08 -1.41
N ILE A 16 8.70 0.04 -0.08
CA ILE A 16 8.37 1.24 0.71
C ILE A 16 9.51 2.25 0.59
N THR A 17 9.18 3.47 0.19
CA THR A 17 10.14 4.58 0.07
C THR A 17 10.01 5.61 1.19
N ASP A 18 8.82 5.77 1.77
CA ASP A 18 8.60 6.67 2.91
C ASP A 18 7.49 6.17 3.83
N ILE A 19 7.57 6.56 5.10
CA ILE A 19 6.56 6.30 6.14
C ILE A 19 6.39 7.57 6.96
N LEU A 20 5.23 8.23 6.83
CA LEU A 20 4.84 9.34 7.69
C LEU A 20 3.95 8.80 8.82
N GLU A 21 4.55 8.53 9.98
CA GLU A 21 3.81 8.04 11.15
C GLU A 21 2.98 9.14 11.82
N GLY A 22 1.68 8.89 11.97
CA GLY A 22 0.78 9.70 12.79
C GLY A 22 0.31 8.96 14.06
N PRO A 23 -0.44 9.63 14.94
CA PRO A 23 -0.88 9.04 16.21
C PRO A 23 -1.89 7.90 16.05
N VAL A 24 -2.62 7.85 14.94
CA VAL A 24 -3.66 6.83 14.66
C VAL A 24 -3.48 6.21 13.28
N LEU A 25 -3.28 7.06 12.27
CA LEU A 25 -3.03 6.67 10.88
C LEU A 25 -1.60 7.04 10.49
N SER A 26 -1.03 6.26 9.59
CA SER A 26 0.27 6.50 8.97
C SER A 26 0.12 6.42 7.46
N GLU A 27 0.82 7.30 6.77
CA GLU A 27 0.93 7.30 5.31
C GLU A 27 2.17 6.51 4.90
N ILE A 28 2.03 5.67 3.88
CA ILE A 28 3.07 4.79 3.35
C ILE A 28 3.17 5.02 1.86
N ASP A 29 4.34 5.44 1.41
CA ASP A 29 4.64 5.56 -0.01
C ASP A 29 5.37 4.31 -0.51
N VAL A 30 4.83 3.70 -1.56
CA VAL A 30 5.39 2.51 -2.19
C VAL A 30 5.75 2.82 -3.63
N ARG A 31 7.03 2.61 -3.98
CA ARG A 31 7.47 2.67 -5.37
C ARG A 31 7.18 1.35 -6.06
N THR A 32 6.39 1.39 -7.12
CA THR A 32 6.01 0.21 -7.93
C THR A 32 6.40 0.43 -9.40
N ALA A 33 6.29 -0.60 -10.23
CA ALA A 33 6.50 -0.47 -11.68
C ALA A 33 5.47 0.43 -12.38
N ALA A 34 4.27 0.59 -11.79
CA ALA A 34 3.21 1.45 -12.31
C ALA A 34 3.31 2.90 -11.83
N GLY A 35 4.29 3.23 -10.96
CA GLY A 35 4.44 4.52 -10.32
C GLY A 35 4.37 4.44 -8.79
N GLN A 36 4.24 5.60 -8.15
CA GLN A 36 4.08 5.69 -6.70
C GLN A 36 2.63 5.33 -6.31
N VAL A 37 2.50 4.45 -5.32
CA VAL A 37 1.22 4.11 -4.68
C VAL A 37 1.31 4.54 -3.22
N THR A 38 0.41 5.42 -2.80
CA THR A 38 0.31 5.87 -1.42
C THR A 38 -0.83 5.12 -0.71
N SER A 39 -0.55 4.61 0.48
CA SER A 39 -1.54 3.95 1.33
C SER A 39 -1.61 4.64 2.69
N VAL A 40 -2.82 4.81 3.22
CA VAL A 40 -3.02 5.27 4.59
C VAL A 40 -3.61 4.12 5.39
N ILE A 41 -2.84 3.62 6.36
CA ILE A 41 -3.24 2.50 7.23
C ILE A 41 -3.08 2.91 8.69
N THR A 42 -3.58 2.08 9.62
CA THR A 42 -3.38 2.37 11.04
C THR A 42 -1.90 2.30 11.40
N THR A 43 -1.45 3.21 12.27
CA THR A 43 -0.08 3.18 12.83
C THR A 43 0.19 1.87 13.56
N ARG A 44 -0.86 1.24 14.13
CA ARG A 44 -0.76 -0.10 14.70
C ARG A 44 -0.37 -1.14 13.65
N SER A 45 -0.99 -1.13 12.48
CA SER A 45 -0.67 -2.05 11.38
C SER A 45 0.76 -1.89 10.87
N VAL A 46 1.27 -0.66 10.78
CA VAL A 46 2.68 -0.39 10.43
C VAL A 46 3.61 -1.13 11.40
N LYS A 47 3.33 -1.04 12.71
CA LYS A 47 4.14 -1.67 13.76
C LYS A 47 4.00 -3.18 13.80
N GLU A 48 2.77 -3.70 13.72
CA GLU A 48 2.49 -5.15 13.74
C GLU A 48 3.07 -5.89 12.52
N LEU A 49 3.10 -5.22 11.36
CA LEU A 49 3.69 -5.76 10.13
C LEU A 49 5.19 -5.45 10.00
N GLU A 50 5.78 -4.76 10.99
CA GLU A 50 7.18 -4.34 11.00
C GLU A 50 7.61 -3.63 9.70
N LEU A 51 6.71 -2.77 9.17
CA LEU A 51 6.98 -2.04 7.94
C LEU A 51 8.08 -1.01 8.18
N LYS A 52 9.01 -0.94 7.23
CA LYS A 52 10.13 -0.01 7.23
C LYS A 52 10.43 0.41 5.80
N ILE A 53 11.08 1.56 5.65
CA ILE A 53 11.64 1.99 4.38
C ILE A 53 12.58 0.89 3.85
N GLY A 54 12.44 0.54 2.58
CA GLY A 54 13.16 -0.55 1.93
C GLY A 54 12.47 -1.92 2.03
N SER A 55 11.37 -2.07 2.78
CA SER A 55 10.63 -3.34 2.82
C SER A 55 9.97 -3.64 1.47
N PRO A 56 10.14 -4.86 0.93
CA PRO A 56 9.37 -5.34 -0.20
C PRO A 56 7.92 -5.60 0.23
N VAL A 57 6.96 -5.06 -0.50
CA VAL A 57 5.53 -5.16 -0.20
C VAL A 57 4.70 -5.36 -1.47
N ILE A 58 3.46 -5.78 -1.29
CA ILE A 58 2.43 -5.74 -2.33
C ILE A 58 1.37 -4.74 -1.88
N ALA A 59 1.31 -3.59 -2.54
CA ALA A 59 0.19 -2.66 -2.37
C ALA A 59 -0.99 -3.18 -3.21
N PHE A 60 -2.19 -3.26 -2.64
CA PHE A 60 -3.37 -3.72 -3.38
C PHE A 60 -4.61 -2.94 -3.00
N VAL A 61 -5.54 -2.77 -3.95
CA VAL A 61 -6.81 -2.07 -3.76
C VAL A 61 -7.96 -2.91 -4.30
N LYS A 62 -9.04 -3.04 -3.52
CA LYS A 62 -10.19 -3.84 -3.94
C LYS A 62 -10.86 -3.20 -5.14
N SER A 63 -11.35 -3.99 -6.09
CA SER A 63 -12.01 -3.46 -7.30
C SER A 63 -13.20 -2.54 -6.98
N THR A 64 -13.87 -2.75 -5.85
CA THR A 64 -15.01 -1.94 -5.38
C THR A 64 -14.62 -0.60 -4.75
N GLU A 65 -13.33 -0.33 -4.57
CA GLU A 65 -12.80 0.91 -3.97
C GLU A 65 -12.13 1.81 -5.02
N VAL A 66 -12.01 1.34 -6.26
CA VAL A 66 -11.49 2.14 -7.37
C VAL A 66 -12.61 3.03 -7.91
N SER A 67 -12.39 4.34 -7.92
CA SER A 67 -13.29 5.33 -8.52
C SER A 67 -12.80 5.70 -9.92
N ILE A 68 -13.71 5.98 -10.85
CA ILE A 68 -13.40 6.42 -12.22
C ILE A 68 -14.11 7.74 -12.49
N ALA A 69 -13.41 8.68 -13.12
CA ALA A 69 -13.97 9.92 -13.65
C ALA A 69 -13.66 9.99 -15.16
N ALA A 70 -14.62 10.48 -15.96
CA ALA A 70 -14.39 10.79 -17.37
C ALA A 70 -13.73 12.17 -17.49
N LEU A 71 -12.83 12.32 -18.46
CA LEU A 71 -12.18 13.60 -18.78
C LEU A 71 -12.93 14.30 -19.92
N GLU A 72 -12.92 15.63 -19.91
CA GLU A 72 -13.30 16.49 -21.05
C GLU A 72 -12.06 17.00 -21.77
#